data_AF-A0A502HD57-F1
#
_entry.id   AF-A0A502HD57-F1
#
_cell.length_a   1.000
_cell.length_b   1.000
_cell.length_c   1.000
_cell.angle_alpha   90.00
_cell.angle_beta   90.00
_cell.angle_gamma   90.00
#
_symmetry.space_group_name_H-M   'P 1'
#
loop_
_entity.id
_entity.type
_entity.pdbx_description
1 polymer ?
#
loop_
_entity_poly.entity_id
_entity_poly.type
_entity_poly.pdbx_seq_one_letter_code
_entity_poly.pdbx_strand_id
1 'polypeptide(L)'
;MDRKFLLLRGLKFVVFASLFVTAVLFLTQYLWNWLVPVLFHGPLITLGQTFGLLLLSRLLFGNWGGRRGSWAQKRRAWQQRMAGRMENLSPEAREKFRQQMQAKCGGMGWMRRPEAAAAAPAQQPA
;
A
#
# COMPACT_ATOMS: atom_id res chain seq x y z
N MET A 1 3.99 15.99 1.38
CA MET A 1 3.87 14.64 0.77
C MET A 1 2.82 14.71 -0.33
N ASP A 2 3.25 14.78 -1.58
CA ASP A 2 2.36 15.08 -2.71
C ASP A 2 1.47 13.89 -3.03
N ARG A 3 0.17 14.05 -2.75
CA ARG A 3 -0.90 13.09 -3.06
C ARG A 3 -0.89 12.66 -4.53
N LYS A 4 -0.31 13.49 -5.40
CA LYS A 4 -0.05 13.25 -6.82
C LYS A 4 0.79 12.00 -7.05
N PHE A 5 1.86 11.75 -6.30
CA PHE A 5 2.68 10.54 -6.48
C PHE A 5 1.95 9.26 -6.08
N LEU A 6 1.09 9.32 -5.05
CA LEU A 6 0.25 8.18 -4.65
C LEU A 6 -0.85 7.90 -5.69
N LEU A 7 -1.43 8.94 -6.28
CA LEU A 7 -2.41 8.84 -7.37
C LEU A 7 -1.78 8.31 -8.66
N LEU A 8 -0.61 8.82 -9.08
CA LEU A 8 0.11 8.30 -10.25
C LEU A 8 0.53 6.85 -10.05
N ARG A 9 0.98 6.47 -8.84
CA ARG A 9 1.33 5.08 -8.53
C ARG A 9 0.11 4.17 -8.53
N GLY A 10 -1.00 4.61 -7.94
CA GLY A 10 -2.29 3.90 -8.00
C GLY A 10 -2.80 3.74 -9.43
N LEU A 11 -2.73 4.78 -10.24
CA LEU A 11 -3.16 4.77 -11.63
C LEU A 11 -2.34 3.77 -12.47
N LYS A 12 -1.01 3.77 -12.37
CA LYS A 12 -0.17 2.75 -13.04
C LYS A 12 -0.56 1.33 -12.61
N PHE A 13 -0.82 1.11 -11.32
CA PHE A 13 -1.27 -0.19 -10.83
C PHE A 13 -2.63 -0.60 -11.42
N VAL A 14 -3.59 0.31 -11.50
CA VAL A 14 -4.91 0.04 -12.09
C VAL A 14 -4.78 -0.29 -13.57
N VAL A 15 -3.96 0.45 -14.32
CA VAL A 15 -3.70 0.17 -15.74
C VAL A 15 -3.08 -1.22 -15.92
N PHE A 16 -2.03 -1.54 -15.16
CA PHE A 16 -1.40 -2.87 -15.21
C PHE A 16 -2.36 -3.99 -14.81
N ALA A 17 -3.18 -3.79 -13.78
CA ALA A 17 -4.17 -4.77 -13.36
C ALA A 17 -5.24 -4.99 -14.44
N SER A 18 -5.74 -3.91 -15.06
CA SER A 18 -6.71 -3.99 -16.15
C SER A 18 -6.15 -4.73 -17.37
N LEU A 19 -4.90 -4.42 -17.75
CA LEU A 19 -4.19 -5.13 -18.83
C LEU A 19 -4.06 -6.62 -18.53
N PHE A 20 -3.65 -6.96 -17.31
CA PHE A 20 -3.52 -8.35 -16.87
C PHE A 20 -4.86 -9.09 -16.93
N VAL A 21 -5.93 -8.49 -16.40
CA VAL A 21 -7.27 -9.09 -16.43
C VAL A 21 -7.75 -9.31 -17.87
N THR A 22 -7.55 -8.32 -18.74
CA THR A 22 -7.91 -8.41 -20.16
C THR A 22 -7.13 -9.51 -20.87
N ALA A 23 -5.83 -9.63 -20.61
CA ALA A 23 -4.99 -10.69 -21.16
C ALA A 23 -5.46 -12.08 -20.71
N VAL A 24 -5.79 -12.25 -19.43
CA VAL A 24 -6.30 -13.53 -18.89
C VAL A 24 -7.66 -13.89 -19.50
N LEU A 25 -8.58 -12.92 -19.62
CA LEU A 25 -9.87 -13.11 -20.28
C LEU A 25 -9.70 -13.57 -21.73
N PHE A 26 -8.86 -12.87 -22.48
CA PHE A 26 -8.63 -13.17 -23.88
C PHE A 26 -7.97 -14.54 -24.07
N LEU A 27 -6.95 -14.85 -23.27
CA LEU A 27 -6.26 -16.15 -23.32
C LEU A 27 -7.21 -17.29 -22.99
N THR A 28 -8.04 -17.13 -21.96
CA THR A 28 -9.01 -18.14 -21.54
C THR A 28 -10.06 -18.37 -22.63
N GLN A 29 -10.58 -17.29 -23.22
CA GLN A 29 -11.54 -17.39 -24.33
C GLN A 29 -10.93 -18.08 -25.55
N TYR A 30 -9.72 -17.67 -25.96
CA TYR A 30 -9.03 -18.24 -27.10
C TYR A 30 -8.78 -19.73 -26.93
N LEU A 31 -8.26 -20.12 -25.76
CA LEU A 31 -7.95 -21.52 -25.46
C LEU A 31 -9.24 -22.36 -25.38
N TRP A 32 -10.31 -21.82 -24.79
CA TRP A 32 -11.59 -22.51 -24.71
C TRP A 32 -12.19 -22.76 -26.09
N ASN A 33 -12.23 -21.73 -26.94
CA ASN A 33 -12.81 -21.83 -28.29
C ASN A 33 -12.01 -22.78 -29.19
N TRP A 34 -10.74 -23.05 -28.87
CA TRP A 34 -9.93 -24.05 -29.55
C TRP A 34 -10.12 -25.47 -29.00
N LEU A 35 -10.16 -25.65 -27.67
CA LEU A 35 -10.21 -26.98 -27.07
C LEU A 35 -11.63 -27.54 -26.94
N VAL A 36 -12.57 -26.74 -26.41
CA VAL A 36 -13.88 -27.26 -25.97
C VAL A 36 -14.80 -27.61 -27.15
N PRO A 37 -14.89 -26.81 -28.22
CA PRO A 37 -15.65 -27.19 -29.39
C PRO A 37 -15.05 -28.41 -30.10
N VAL A 38 -13.72 -28.51 -30.16
CA VAL A 38 -13.02 -29.59 -30.88
C VAL A 38 -13.07 -30.92 -30.12
N LEU A 39 -12.91 -30.90 -28.80
CA LEU A 39 -12.85 -32.12 -27.99
C LEU A 39 -14.21 -32.58 -27.47
N PHE A 40 -15.12 -31.63 -27.17
CA PHE A 40 -16.36 -31.91 -26.46
C PHE A 40 -17.61 -31.47 -27.21
N HIS A 41 -17.50 -30.95 -28.45
CA HIS A 41 -18.60 -30.34 -29.20
C HIS A 41 -19.37 -29.27 -28.38
N GLY A 42 -18.67 -28.62 -27.44
CA GLY A 42 -19.25 -27.64 -26.55
C GLY A 42 -19.46 -26.27 -27.22
N PRO A 43 -20.26 -25.40 -26.60
CA PRO A 43 -20.54 -24.07 -27.14
C PRO A 43 -19.30 -23.16 -27.12
N LEU A 44 -19.18 -22.32 -28.15
CA LEU A 44 -18.21 -21.23 -28.21
C LEU A 44 -18.53 -20.20 -27.13
N ILE A 45 -17.51 -19.76 -26.40
CA ILE A 45 -17.66 -18.72 -25.39
C ILE A 45 -17.27 -17.34 -25.92
N THR A 46 -18.10 -16.36 -25.58
CA THR A 46 -17.83 -14.93 -25.86
C THR A 46 -17.09 -14.28 -24.70
N LEU A 47 -16.47 -13.11 -24.93
CA LEU A 47 -15.77 -12.33 -23.89
C LEU A 47 -16.61 -12.13 -22.63
N GLY A 48 -17.92 -11.87 -22.77
CA GLY A 48 -18.84 -11.68 -21.66
C GLY A 48 -19.05 -12.96 -20.84
N GLN A 49 -19.12 -14.13 -21.48
CA GLN A 49 -19.22 -15.41 -20.79
C GLN A 49 -17.93 -15.78 -20.07
N THR A 50 -16.77 -15.57 -20.70
CA THR A 50 -15.47 -15.77 -20.06
C THR A 50 -15.33 -14.86 -18.83
N PHE A 51 -15.77 -13.61 -18.95
CA PHE A 51 -15.80 -12.68 -17.82
C PHE A 51 -16.72 -13.16 -16.71
N GLY A 52 -17.94 -13.60 -17.03
CA GLY A 52 -18.87 -14.16 -16.06
C GLY A 52 -18.30 -15.38 -15.33
N LEU A 53 -17.65 -16.30 -16.06
CA LEU A 53 -17.00 -17.49 -15.49
C LEU A 53 -15.83 -17.13 -14.58
N LEU A 54 -14.96 -16.21 -14.99
CA LEU A 54 -13.86 -15.75 -14.16
C LEU A 54 -14.35 -14.98 -12.94
N LEU A 55 -15.42 -14.19 -13.07
CA LEU A 55 -16.00 -13.46 -11.95
C LEU A 55 -16.63 -14.43 -10.95
N LEU A 56 -17.36 -15.43 -11.42
CA LEU A 56 -17.96 -16.46 -10.60
C LEU A 56 -16.89 -17.30 -9.88
N SER A 57 -15.85 -17.74 -10.60
CA SER A 57 -14.73 -18.46 -9.98
C SER A 57 -13.98 -17.58 -8.96
N ARG A 58 -13.83 -16.28 -9.26
CA ARG A 58 -13.22 -15.32 -8.35
C ARG A 58 -14.08 -15.05 -7.12
N LEU A 59 -15.39 -15.16 -7.23
CA LEU A 59 -16.34 -15.02 -6.12
C LEU A 59 -16.33 -16.29 -5.25
N LEU A 60 -16.38 -17.46 -5.87
CA LEU A 60 -16.40 -18.76 -5.18
C LEU A 60 -15.06 -19.11 -4.54
N PHE A 61 -13.96 -19.06 -5.30
CA PHE A 61 -12.62 -19.43 -4.82
C PHE A 61 -11.83 -18.24 -4.27
N GLY A 62 -12.06 -17.05 -4.82
CA GLY A 62 -11.27 -15.88 -4.46
C GLY A 62 -11.73 -15.15 -3.18
N ASN A 63 -12.81 -15.59 -2.53
CA ASN A 63 -13.13 -15.16 -1.17
C ASN A 63 -12.38 -15.97 -0.09
N TRP A 64 -11.64 -17.03 -0.48
CA TRP A 64 -10.98 -17.92 0.48
C TRP A 64 -9.51 -17.57 0.80
N GLY A 65 -8.99 -16.47 0.27
CA GLY A 65 -7.54 -16.19 0.32
C GLY A 65 -7.15 -14.74 0.59
N GLY A 66 -7.27 -14.29 1.84
CA GLY A 66 -6.23 -13.44 2.43
C GLY A 66 -6.41 -11.92 2.43
N ARG A 67 -6.78 -11.40 3.61
CA ARG A 67 -5.99 -10.35 4.30
C ARG A 67 -6.12 -8.88 3.86
N ARG A 68 -7.31 -8.39 3.50
CA ARG A 68 -7.58 -6.93 3.60
C ARG A 68 -7.64 -6.42 5.05
N GLY A 69 -7.76 -7.32 6.04
CA GLY A 69 -7.58 -7.03 7.48
C GLY A 69 -6.15 -7.16 8.02
N SER A 70 -5.22 -7.80 7.30
CA SER A 70 -3.91 -8.13 7.89
C SER A 70 -2.94 -6.97 7.93
N TRP A 71 -3.07 -5.94 7.08
CA TRP A 71 -2.09 -4.84 7.12
C TRP A 71 -2.29 -3.98 8.37
N ALA A 72 -3.55 -3.71 8.74
CA ALA A 72 -3.91 -3.06 10.00
C ALA A 72 -3.55 -3.92 11.22
N GLN A 73 -3.85 -5.23 11.18
CA GLN A 73 -3.47 -6.15 12.26
C GLN A 73 -1.95 -6.34 12.38
N LYS A 74 -1.19 -6.45 11.27
CA LYS A 74 0.28 -6.50 11.32
C LYS A 74 0.87 -5.22 11.87
N ARG A 75 0.31 -4.06 11.50
CA ARG A 75 0.77 -2.76 12.03
C ARG A 75 0.53 -2.67 13.54
N ARG A 76 -0.65 -3.09 14.03
CA ARG A 76 -0.94 -3.15 15.47
C ARG A 76 -0.04 -4.15 16.20
N ALA A 77 0.15 -5.35 15.65
CA ALA A 77 1.05 -6.36 16.24
C ALA A 77 2.52 -5.91 16.26
N TRP A 78 2.96 -5.14 15.25
CA TRP A 78 4.30 -4.56 15.21
C TRP A 78 4.45 -3.41 16.22
N GLN A 79 3.44 -2.54 16.36
CA GLN A 79 3.43 -1.48 17.37
C GLN A 79 3.45 -2.05 18.78
N GLN A 80 2.67 -3.11 19.07
CA GLN A 80 2.70 -3.77 20.37
C GLN A 80 4.06 -4.41 20.67
N ARG A 81 4.69 -5.05 19.67
CA ARG A 81 6.06 -5.59 19.82
C ARG A 81 7.11 -4.51 20.06
N MET A 82 6.98 -3.35 19.42
CA MET A 82 7.86 -2.21 19.65
C MET A 82 7.64 -1.58 21.04
N ALA A 83 6.37 -1.45 21.47
CA ALA A 83 6.03 -0.92 22.79
C ALA A 83 6.62 -1.76 23.93
N GLY A 84 6.45 -3.09 23.89
CA GLY A 84 7.03 -3.98 24.91
C GLY A 84 8.56 -4.01 24.93
N ARG A 85 9.22 -3.74 23.80
CA ARG A 85 10.69 -3.56 23.75
C ARG A 85 11.14 -2.23 24.38
N MET A 86 10.32 -1.18 24.30
CA MET A 86 10.62 0.12 24.91
C MET A 86 10.40 0.14 26.43
N GLU A 87 9.52 -0.71 26.98
CA GLU A 87 9.27 -0.79 28.42
C GLU A 87 10.36 -1.55 29.19
N ASN A 88 11.05 -2.49 28.54
CA ASN A 88 12.18 -3.22 29.14
C ASN A 88 13.53 -2.48 29.06
N LEU A 89 13.56 -1.26 28.51
CA LEU A 89 14.77 -0.44 28.42
C LEU A 89 14.84 0.51 29.63
N SER A 90 15.99 0.50 30.31
CA SER A 90 16.36 1.42 31.39
C SER A 90 16.01 2.89 31.04
N PRO A 91 15.57 3.70 32.02
CA PRO A 91 15.14 5.08 31.80
C PRO A 91 16.19 5.93 31.06
N GLU A 92 17.48 5.76 31.35
CA GLU A 92 18.55 6.49 30.64
C GLU A 92 18.68 6.11 29.16
N ALA A 93 18.51 4.82 28.83
CA ALA A 93 18.60 4.34 27.45
C ALA A 93 17.39 4.82 26.63
N ARG A 94 16.22 4.95 27.28
CA ARG A 94 14.99 5.44 26.65
C ARG A 94 15.09 6.91 26.27
N GLU A 95 15.76 7.73 27.06
CA GLU A 95 15.97 9.14 26.76
C GLU A 95 16.93 9.35 25.59
N LYS A 96 18.08 8.64 25.57
CA LYS A 96 19.02 8.70 24.44
C LYS A 96 18.39 8.18 23.14
N PHE A 97 17.57 7.13 23.21
CA PHE A 97 16.85 6.60 22.06
C PHE A 97 15.74 7.55 21.58
N ARG A 98 14.97 8.16 22.51
CA ARG A 98 13.93 9.14 22.18
C ARG A 98 14.54 10.41 21.56
N GLN A 99 15.68 10.88 22.06
CA GLN A 99 16.42 12.01 21.47
C GLN A 99 16.94 11.69 20.06
N GLN A 100 17.52 10.50 19.83
CA GLN A 100 17.94 10.10 18.48
C GLN A 100 16.76 9.90 17.53
N MET A 101 15.63 9.36 18.01
CA MET A 101 14.40 9.27 17.24
C MET A 101 13.82 10.64 16.93
N GLN A 102 13.81 11.59 17.87
CA GLN A 102 13.37 12.97 17.63
C GLN A 102 14.32 13.71 16.69
N ALA A 103 15.63 13.48 16.75
CA ALA A 103 16.58 14.05 15.81
C ALA A 103 16.38 13.51 14.39
N LYS A 104 16.09 12.21 14.24
CA LYS A 104 15.87 11.57 12.93
C LYS A 104 14.46 11.71 12.36
N CYS A 105 13.42 11.75 13.21
CA CYS A 105 12.01 11.88 12.80
C CYS A 105 11.47 13.32 12.94
N GLY A 106 12.18 14.22 13.63
CA GLY A 106 11.86 15.65 13.74
C GLY A 106 12.20 16.45 12.49
N GLY A 107 12.87 15.85 11.50
CA GLY A 107 13.07 16.43 10.17
C GLY A 107 11.78 16.60 9.35
N MET A 108 10.62 16.16 9.88
CA MET A 108 9.31 16.33 9.26
C MET A 108 8.35 17.16 10.13
N GLY A 109 8.89 18.16 10.85
CA GLY A 109 8.13 19.16 11.59
C GLY A 109 8.30 20.54 10.96
N TRP A 110 7.47 20.84 9.97
CA TRP A 110 7.37 22.06 9.16
C TRP A 110 7.03 23.35 9.94
N MET A 111 7.35 23.43 11.23
CA MET A 111 7.03 24.55 12.10
C MET A 111 7.95 24.57 13.33
N ARG A 112 9.18 25.03 13.15
CA ARG A 112 9.88 25.75 14.21
C ARG A 112 10.39 27.06 13.61
N ARG A 113 9.48 28.02 13.47
CA ARG A 113 9.79 29.40 13.11
C ARG A 113 10.72 29.93 14.21
N PRO A 114 11.95 30.37 13.91
CA PRO A 114 12.82 30.99 14.91
C PRO A 114 12.29 32.39 15.23
N GLU A 115 11.30 32.47 16.10
CA GLU A 115 10.81 33.74 16.69
C GLU A 115 11.74 34.26 17.80
N ALA A 116 13.03 33.89 17.76
CA ALA A 116 14.02 34.29 18.77
C ALA A 116 15.22 35.06 18.19
N ALA A 117 15.33 35.22 16.87
CA ALA A 117 16.43 35.99 16.25
C ALA A 117 16.06 37.43 15.88
N ALA A 118 14.79 37.82 15.97
CA ALA A 118 14.33 39.19 15.66
C ALA A 118 14.16 40.09 16.91
N ALA A 119 14.47 39.58 18.11
CA ALA A 119 14.37 40.31 19.38
C ALA A 119 15.72 40.47 20.10
N ALA A 120 16.83 40.53 19.35
CA ALA A 120 18.09 41.04 19.87
C ALA A 120 18.21 42.52 19.47
N PRO A 121 18.43 43.42 20.44
CA PRO A 121 18.19 44.86 20.28
C PRO A 121 19.18 45.52 19.32
N ALA A 122 18.70 46.57 18.66
CA ALA A 122 19.51 47.52 17.92
C ALA A 122 20.68 48.03 18.79
N GLN A 123 21.87 47.49 18.57
CA GLN A 123 23.11 48.17 18.86
C GLN A 123 23.61 48.72 17.53
N GLN A 124 23.43 50.02 17.34
CA GLN A 124 24.17 50.81 16.35
C GLN A 124 25.06 51.84 17.06
N PRO A 125 26.18 52.20 16.43
CA PRO A 125 27.42 52.61 17.10
C PRO A 125 27.70 54.13 16.99
N ALA A 126 28.75 54.54 17.72
CA ALA A 126 29.40 55.87 17.83
C ALA A 126 28.86 56.79 18.94
#